data_AF-A0A9D6HWY0-F1
#
_entry.id   AF-A0A9D6HWY0-F1
#
_cell.length_a   1.000
_cell.length_b   1.000
_cell.length_c   1.000
_cell.angle_alpha   90.00
_cell.angle_beta   90.00
_cell.angle_gamma   90.00
#
_symmetry.space_group_name_H-M   'P 1'
#
loop_
_entity.id
_entity.type
_entity.pdbx_description
1 polymer ?
#
loop_
_entity_poly.entity_id
_entity_poly.type
_entity_poly.pdbx_seq_one_letter_code
_entity_poly.pdbx_strand_id
1 'polypeptide(L)'
;MSKNLARILAKDEADVAKNISKLEEKCGFPSEDVRLLAENKHKLRAKVEQLGLDPDDTADAELYHSLRVRFERDSQMIDKALGVDDTTKLDERLNKAIQLVNHAAVTDEVWMAKNSFAKSALIKNPPKHIARALHYRSVASMVKRQDIAEIYLAGSVAESMTWQKNISRHLAKLTASCYELRPMKIVNLKPSHWAGLEGPASHIVVNKQVGAVAVWPSEELSGASVLCLTLLLLEGMRSLNPDGYSEALDQLSPALRWWTDTGHLISDGEQPVSLNLEDVSLNHFHGHNLINAVRHHAAHSLWGELTSRYQKVSTALSDKVPDIQVNFDQNEQVRLPTSTELVEEYATPE
;
A
#
# COMPACT_ATOMS: atom_id res chain seq x y z
N MET A 1 -20.90 20.13 -3.64
CA MET A 1 -19.70 19.78 -2.85
C MET A 1 -19.43 18.28 -2.91
N SER A 2 -20.44 17.45 -2.66
CA SER A 2 -20.45 15.99 -2.95
C SER A 2 -19.79 15.63 -4.29
N LYS A 3 -20.14 16.31 -5.37
CA LYS A 3 -19.60 16.08 -6.72
C LYS A 3 -18.08 16.22 -6.83
N ASN A 4 -17.51 17.26 -6.22
CA ASN A 4 -16.07 17.51 -6.30
C ASN A 4 -15.29 16.46 -5.51
N LEU A 5 -15.74 16.16 -4.29
CA LEU A 5 -15.12 15.14 -3.45
C LEU A 5 -15.28 13.74 -4.07
N ALA A 6 -16.45 13.41 -4.60
CA ALA A 6 -16.69 12.15 -5.31
C ALA A 6 -15.77 12.00 -6.52
N ARG A 7 -15.60 13.06 -7.32
CA ARG A 7 -14.66 13.08 -8.45
C ARG A 7 -13.22 12.87 -8.00
N ILE A 8 -12.79 13.53 -6.92
CA ILE A 8 -11.43 13.41 -6.36
C ILE A 8 -11.19 11.97 -5.85
N LEU A 9 -12.17 11.39 -5.16
CA LEU A 9 -12.12 10.04 -4.60
C LEU A 9 -12.34 8.92 -5.63
N ALA A 10 -12.69 9.27 -6.88
CA ALA A 10 -13.10 8.31 -7.92
C ALA A 10 -14.27 7.41 -7.46
N LYS A 11 -15.27 7.99 -6.79
CA LYS A 11 -16.45 7.27 -6.26
C LYS A 11 -17.75 7.84 -6.80
N ASP A 12 -18.81 7.06 -6.66
CA ASP A 12 -20.17 7.50 -6.99
C ASP A 12 -20.58 8.69 -6.09
N GLU A 13 -21.20 9.70 -6.71
CA GLU A 13 -21.59 10.92 -6.01
C GLU A 13 -22.66 10.65 -4.96
N ALA A 14 -23.63 9.77 -5.24
CA ALA A 14 -24.72 9.46 -4.30
C ALA A 14 -24.18 8.71 -3.09
N ASP A 15 -23.24 7.78 -3.29
CA ASP A 15 -22.57 7.08 -2.20
C ASP A 15 -21.77 8.04 -1.30
N VAL A 16 -20.93 8.91 -1.89
CA VAL A 16 -20.15 9.88 -1.12
C VAL A 16 -21.06 10.86 -0.37
N ALA A 17 -22.09 11.39 -1.03
CA ALA A 17 -23.06 12.29 -0.40
C ALA A 17 -23.78 11.61 0.77
N LYS A 18 -24.27 10.37 0.58
CA LYS A 18 -24.95 9.59 1.62
C LYS A 18 -24.07 9.38 2.85
N ASN A 19 -22.80 9.06 2.65
CA ASN A 19 -21.87 8.82 3.76
C ASN A 19 -21.51 10.11 4.50
N ILE A 20 -21.29 11.21 3.78
CA ILE A 20 -21.05 12.52 4.41
C ILE A 20 -22.29 12.97 5.18
N SER A 21 -23.49 12.90 4.60
CA SER A 21 -24.72 13.28 5.32
C SER A 21 -24.90 12.49 6.62
N LYS A 22 -24.61 11.19 6.63
CA LYS A 22 -24.64 10.38 7.86
C LYS A 22 -23.62 10.86 8.90
N LEU A 23 -22.41 11.22 8.49
CA LEU A 23 -21.38 11.74 9.39
C LEU A 23 -21.78 13.11 9.95
N GLU A 24 -22.31 13.99 9.10
CA GLU A 24 -22.79 15.32 9.47
C GLU A 24 -23.95 15.24 10.46
N GLU A 25 -24.98 14.43 10.19
CA GLU A 25 -26.12 14.21 11.09
C GLU A 25 -25.67 13.74 12.47
N LYS A 26 -24.71 12.81 12.53
CA LYS A 26 -24.16 12.27 13.77
C LYS A 26 -23.29 13.27 14.53
N CYS A 27 -22.67 14.22 13.84
CA CYS A 27 -21.71 15.16 14.41
C CYS A 27 -22.27 16.59 14.54
N GLY A 28 -23.55 16.82 14.26
CA GLY A 28 -24.18 18.14 14.38
C GLY A 28 -23.79 19.12 13.27
N PHE A 29 -23.58 18.62 12.06
CA PHE A 29 -23.30 19.37 10.83
C PHE A 29 -22.03 20.26 10.86
N PRO A 30 -20.85 19.76 11.30
CA PRO A 30 -19.63 20.56 11.37
C PRO A 30 -19.04 21.00 10.01
N SER A 31 -19.48 20.43 8.87
CA SER A 31 -18.94 20.79 7.54
C SER A 31 -17.44 20.52 7.38
N GLU A 32 -16.94 19.41 7.95
CA GLU A 32 -15.51 19.07 7.92
C GLU A 32 -15.01 18.72 6.51
N ASP A 33 -15.89 18.27 5.60
CA ASP A 33 -15.57 18.05 4.20
C ASP A 33 -15.23 19.36 3.48
N VAL A 34 -16.00 20.42 3.72
CA VAL A 34 -15.78 21.76 3.17
C VAL A 34 -14.44 22.32 3.65
N ARG A 35 -14.18 22.19 4.96
CA ARG A 35 -12.94 22.67 5.57
C ARG A 35 -11.72 21.92 5.05
N LEU A 36 -11.80 20.59 4.97
CA LEU A 36 -10.72 19.77 4.43
C LEU A 36 -10.43 20.10 2.97
N LEU A 37 -11.45 20.30 2.12
CA LEU A 37 -11.25 20.66 0.72
C LEU A 37 -10.61 22.06 0.56
N ALA A 38 -11.02 23.03 1.38
CA ALA A 38 -10.40 24.35 1.37
C ALA A 38 -8.92 24.30 1.80
N GLU A 39 -8.60 23.53 2.84
CA GLU A 39 -7.22 23.28 3.27
C GLU A 39 -6.39 22.55 2.22
N ASN A 40 -6.97 21.51 1.60
CA ASN A 40 -6.36 20.77 0.49
C ASN A 40 -5.98 21.72 -0.65
N LYS A 41 -6.92 22.59 -1.06
CA LYS A 41 -6.67 23.59 -2.10
C LYS A 41 -5.54 24.55 -1.72
N HIS A 42 -5.52 25.05 -0.49
CA HIS A 42 -4.46 25.95 -0.03
C HIS A 42 -3.07 25.27 -0.03
N LYS A 43 -2.98 24.05 0.52
CA LYS A 43 -1.74 23.26 0.54
C LYS A 43 -1.27 22.88 -0.87
N LEU A 44 -2.20 22.53 -1.75
CA LEU A 44 -1.93 22.23 -3.15
C LEU A 44 -1.27 23.43 -3.84
N ARG A 45 -1.85 24.62 -3.73
CA ARG A 45 -1.27 25.85 -4.31
C ARG A 45 0.16 26.08 -3.84
N ALA A 46 0.41 25.95 -2.54
CA ALA A 46 1.75 26.09 -1.98
C ALA A 46 2.74 25.03 -2.52
N LYS A 47 2.30 23.79 -2.74
CA LYS A 47 3.13 22.73 -3.32
C LYS A 47 3.38 22.96 -4.82
N VAL A 48 2.40 23.46 -5.56
CA VAL A 48 2.52 23.83 -6.99
C VAL A 48 3.54 24.98 -7.15
N GLU A 49 3.47 26.01 -6.32
CA GLU A 49 4.46 27.10 -6.28
C GLU A 49 5.87 26.56 -5.99
N GLN A 50 6.01 25.60 -5.06
CA GLN A 50 7.29 24.94 -4.76
C GLN A 50 7.84 24.07 -5.90
N LEU A 51 7.02 23.73 -6.90
CA LEU A 51 7.46 23.10 -8.15
C LEU A 51 7.94 24.15 -9.18
N GLY A 52 7.76 25.44 -8.90
CA GLY A 52 8.05 26.53 -9.84
C GLY A 52 6.94 26.76 -10.86
N LEU A 53 5.72 26.26 -10.59
CA LEU A 53 4.55 26.42 -11.44
C LEU A 53 3.61 27.51 -10.89
N ASP A 54 2.78 28.08 -11.76
CA ASP A 54 1.76 29.07 -11.35
C ASP A 54 0.48 28.37 -10.86
N PRO A 55 0.12 28.45 -9.58
CA PRO A 55 -1.06 27.77 -9.04
C PRO A 55 -2.40 28.26 -9.60
N ASP A 56 -2.44 29.40 -10.30
CA ASP A 56 -3.66 29.94 -10.91
C ASP A 56 -3.82 29.56 -12.40
N ASP A 57 -2.74 29.11 -13.06
CA ASP A 57 -2.72 28.83 -14.52
C ASP A 57 -2.15 27.45 -14.90
N THR A 58 -1.77 26.62 -13.91
CA THR A 58 -1.24 25.28 -14.18
C THR A 58 -2.34 24.31 -14.62
N ALA A 59 -2.16 23.68 -15.78
CA ALA A 59 -3.04 22.61 -16.24
C ALA A 59 -2.75 21.26 -15.53
N ASP A 60 -3.75 20.38 -15.43
CA ASP A 60 -3.59 19.04 -14.82
C ASP A 60 -2.44 18.24 -15.46
N ALA A 61 -2.27 18.33 -16.78
CA ALA A 61 -1.19 17.67 -17.52
C ALA A 61 0.21 18.20 -17.16
N GLU A 62 0.34 19.52 -16.94
CA GLU A 62 1.59 20.15 -16.56
C GLU A 62 2.00 19.78 -15.13
N LEU A 63 1.03 19.79 -14.21
CA LEU A 63 1.22 19.34 -12.84
C LEU A 63 1.66 17.87 -12.81
N TYR A 64 0.95 17.00 -13.53
CA TYR A 64 1.27 15.58 -13.60
C TYR A 64 2.68 15.32 -14.15
N HIS A 65 3.05 15.98 -15.25
CA HIS A 65 4.38 15.84 -15.82
C HIS A 65 5.47 16.34 -14.86
N SER A 66 5.23 17.48 -14.19
CA SER A 66 6.17 18.05 -13.22
C SER A 66 6.40 17.14 -12.02
N LEU A 67 5.35 16.46 -11.54
CA LEU A 67 5.47 15.46 -10.47
C LEU A 67 6.28 14.24 -10.92
N ARG A 68 6.08 13.75 -12.15
CA ARG A 68 6.88 12.64 -12.70
C ARG A 68 8.35 13.00 -12.82
N VAL A 69 8.66 14.19 -13.33
CA VAL A 69 10.05 14.69 -13.44
C VAL A 69 10.68 14.84 -12.06
N ARG A 70 9.91 15.35 -11.09
CA ARG A 70 10.39 15.47 -9.70
C ARG A 70 10.69 14.10 -9.09
N PHE A 71 9.76 13.15 -9.20
CA PHE A 71 9.95 11.81 -8.68
C PHE A 71 11.19 11.16 -9.28
N GLU A 72 11.37 11.26 -10.60
CA GLU A 72 12.54 10.71 -11.29
C GLU A 72 13.85 11.33 -10.77
N ARG A 73 13.88 12.65 -10.60
CA ARG A 73 15.05 13.32 -10.04
C ARG A 73 15.33 12.87 -8.60
N ASP A 74 14.30 12.81 -7.77
CA ASP A 74 14.44 12.48 -6.35
C ASP A 74 14.82 10.99 -6.17
N SER A 75 14.32 10.09 -7.03
CA SER A 75 14.69 8.67 -7.07
C SER A 75 16.15 8.48 -7.51
N GLN A 76 16.59 9.17 -8.56
CA GLN A 76 17.99 9.16 -9.02
C GLN A 76 18.96 9.65 -7.95
N MET A 77 18.58 10.66 -7.14
CA MET A 77 19.41 11.12 -6.02
C MET A 77 19.62 10.01 -4.98
N ILE A 78 18.57 9.25 -4.68
CA ILE A 78 18.64 8.12 -3.73
C ILE A 78 19.47 6.99 -4.31
N ASP A 79 19.22 6.60 -5.57
CA ASP A 79 19.98 5.54 -6.25
C ASP A 79 21.47 5.88 -6.28
N LYS A 80 21.82 7.12 -6.65
CA LYS A 80 23.21 7.59 -6.62
C LYS A 80 23.82 7.56 -5.22
N ALA A 81 23.08 7.98 -4.19
CA ALA A 81 23.56 7.95 -2.80
C ALA A 81 23.81 6.52 -2.31
N LEU A 82 23.07 5.54 -2.84
CA LEU A 82 23.22 4.13 -2.53
C LEU A 82 24.20 3.40 -3.46
N GLY A 83 24.82 4.10 -4.42
CA GLY A 83 25.72 3.50 -5.42
C GLY A 83 25.02 2.53 -6.36
N VAL A 84 23.77 2.84 -6.72
CA VAL A 84 22.98 2.11 -7.73
C VAL A 84 23.11 2.81 -9.07
N ASP A 85 23.29 2.02 -10.11
CA ASP A 85 23.35 2.43 -11.51
C ASP A 85 22.60 1.44 -12.42
N ASP A 86 22.64 1.68 -13.72
CA ASP A 86 21.97 0.86 -14.75
C ASP A 86 22.51 -0.58 -14.83
N THR A 87 23.68 -0.86 -14.25
CA THR A 87 24.26 -2.21 -14.21
C THR A 87 23.88 -2.99 -12.96
N THR A 88 23.34 -2.30 -11.96
CA THR A 88 22.96 -2.89 -10.67
C THR A 88 21.73 -3.79 -10.83
N LYS A 89 21.87 -5.07 -10.48
CA LYS A 89 20.83 -6.08 -10.64
C LYS A 89 19.65 -5.85 -9.68
N LEU A 90 18.47 -6.33 -10.07
CA LEU A 90 17.24 -6.24 -9.27
C LEU A 90 17.41 -6.79 -7.83
N ASP A 91 18.08 -7.93 -7.65
CA ASP A 91 18.33 -8.50 -6.32
C ASP A 91 19.12 -7.55 -5.40
N GLU A 92 20.11 -6.84 -5.96
CA GLU A 92 20.91 -5.86 -5.22
C GLU A 92 20.10 -4.60 -4.90
N ARG A 93 19.26 -4.13 -5.83
CA ARG A 93 18.33 -3.01 -5.60
C ARG A 93 17.30 -3.35 -4.52
N LEU A 94 16.73 -4.56 -4.55
CA LEU A 94 15.80 -5.07 -3.53
C LEU A 94 16.46 -5.15 -2.16
N ASN A 95 17.67 -5.68 -2.07
CA ASN A 95 18.40 -5.72 -0.79
C ASN A 95 18.60 -4.32 -0.20
N LYS A 96 18.90 -3.31 -1.03
CA LYS A 96 18.99 -1.90 -0.60
C LYS A 96 17.64 -1.34 -0.18
N ALA A 97 16.56 -1.63 -0.91
CA ALA A 97 15.20 -1.23 -0.54
C ALA A 97 14.81 -1.82 0.82
N ILE A 98 15.06 -3.11 1.05
CA ILE A 98 14.82 -3.77 2.35
C ILE A 98 15.61 -3.10 3.47
N GLN A 99 16.86 -2.69 3.22
CA GLN A 99 17.65 -1.94 4.19
C GLN A 99 17.00 -0.59 4.51
N LEU A 100 16.56 0.17 3.50
CA LEU A 100 15.86 1.44 3.72
C LEU A 100 14.59 1.24 4.54
N VAL A 101 13.76 0.26 4.20
CA VAL A 101 12.53 -0.04 4.95
C VAL A 101 12.83 -0.33 6.41
N ASN A 102 13.81 -1.19 6.69
CA ASN A 102 14.20 -1.51 8.07
C ASN A 102 14.73 -0.30 8.87
N HIS A 103 15.15 0.78 8.21
CA HIS A 103 15.52 2.04 8.86
C HIS A 103 14.35 3.01 8.98
N ALA A 104 13.46 3.05 7.98
CA ALA A 104 12.36 4.02 7.89
C ALA A 104 11.12 3.63 8.71
N ALA A 105 10.89 2.33 8.84
CA ALA A 105 9.69 1.78 9.41
C ALA A 105 9.98 1.11 10.75
N VAL A 106 9.23 1.52 11.78
CA VAL A 106 9.14 0.72 13.00
C VAL A 106 8.21 -0.45 12.71
N THR A 107 8.75 -1.67 12.68
CA THR A 107 7.96 -2.88 12.47
C THR A 107 7.27 -3.26 13.76
N ASP A 108 5.98 -2.94 13.89
CA ASP A 108 5.18 -3.49 14.98
C ASP A 108 5.08 -5.01 14.88
N GLU A 109 4.84 -5.64 16.03
CA GLU A 109 4.62 -7.07 16.09
C GLU A 109 3.23 -7.41 15.57
N VAL A 110 3.15 -8.41 14.68
CA VAL A 110 1.89 -8.93 14.17
C VAL A 110 1.62 -10.34 14.67
N TRP A 111 0.35 -10.66 14.87
CA TRP A 111 -0.08 -11.98 15.30
C TRP A 111 -0.01 -12.98 14.14
N MET A 112 0.86 -13.97 14.26
CA MET A 112 1.13 -14.91 13.16
C MET A 112 1.34 -16.35 13.66
N ALA A 113 1.18 -17.33 12.78
CA ALA A 113 1.35 -18.73 13.12
C ALA A 113 2.83 -19.03 13.43
N LYS A 114 3.09 -19.77 14.51
CA LYS A 114 4.45 -20.23 14.83
C LYS A 114 4.98 -21.10 13.70
N ASN A 115 6.29 -21.05 13.48
CA ASN A 115 6.93 -21.78 12.38
C ASN A 115 6.64 -23.28 12.43
N SER A 116 6.59 -23.90 13.60
CA SER A 116 6.27 -25.34 13.73
C SER A 116 4.89 -25.69 13.16
N PHE A 117 3.87 -24.88 13.42
CA PHE A 117 2.52 -25.10 12.93
C PHE A 117 2.38 -24.74 11.45
N ALA A 118 3.02 -23.67 10.99
CA ALA A 118 3.10 -23.34 9.57
C ALA A 118 3.75 -24.47 8.75
N LYS A 119 4.86 -25.05 9.24
CA LYS A 119 5.52 -26.22 8.64
C LYS A 119 4.58 -27.43 8.57
N SER A 120 3.87 -27.73 9.67
CA SER A 120 2.89 -28.82 9.73
C SER A 120 1.76 -28.63 8.70
N ALA A 121 1.25 -27.41 8.57
CA ALA A 121 0.20 -27.09 7.60
C ALA A 121 0.65 -27.31 6.16
N LEU A 122 1.89 -26.94 5.80
CA LEU A 122 2.48 -27.20 4.48
C LEU A 122 2.68 -28.70 4.22
N ILE A 123 3.08 -29.48 5.22
CA ILE A 123 3.24 -30.94 5.08
C ILE A 123 1.86 -31.61 4.85
N LYS A 124 0.82 -31.18 5.57
CA LYS A 124 -0.54 -31.71 5.42
C LYS A 124 -1.23 -31.25 4.13
N ASN A 125 -0.89 -30.05 3.66
CA ASN A 125 -1.39 -29.48 2.40
C ASN A 125 -0.20 -29.13 1.48
N PRO A 126 0.41 -30.13 0.82
CA PRO A 126 1.62 -29.95 0.02
C PRO A 126 1.48 -28.89 -1.08
N PRO A 127 2.31 -27.82 -1.11
CA PRO A 127 2.38 -26.91 -2.25
C PRO A 127 3.17 -27.58 -3.38
N LYS A 128 2.45 -28.18 -4.34
CA LYS A 128 3.06 -29.05 -5.36
C LYS A 128 3.77 -28.25 -6.45
N HIS A 129 3.26 -27.07 -6.80
CA HIS A 129 3.88 -26.20 -7.80
C HIS A 129 5.18 -25.59 -7.25
N ILE A 130 5.15 -25.11 -6.00
CA ILE A 130 6.36 -24.58 -5.34
C ILE A 130 7.43 -25.65 -5.20
N ALA A 131 7.05 -26.86 -4.75
CA ALA A 131 8.01 -27.96 -4.64
C ALA A 131 8.65 -28.31 -5.99
N ARG A 132 7.89 -28.22 -7.09
CA ARG A 132 8.39 -28.49 -8.45
C ARG A 132 9.31 -27.37 -8.94
N ALA A 133 8.92 -26.11 -8.73
CA ALA A 133 9.71 -24.92 -9.10
C ALA A 133 11.07 -24.92 -8.39
N LEU A 134 11.09 -25.29 -7.10
CA LEU A 134 12.32 -25.39 -6.31
C LEU A 134 13.04 -26.76 -6.43
N HIS A 135 12.62 -27.63 -7.36
CA HIS A 135 13.21 -28.95 -7.62
C HIS A 135 13.27 -29.90 -6.41
N TYR A 136 12.31 -29.81 -5.49
CA TYR A 136 12.20 -30.72 -4.35
C TYR A 136 11.33 -31.94 -4.66
N ARG A 137 11.88 -33.14 -4.37
CA ARG A 137 11.13 -34.41 -4.49
C ARG A 137 10.07 -34.61 -3.40
N SER A 138 10.18 -33.91 -2.27
CA SER A 138 9.22 -33.98 -1.17
C SER A 138 9.09 -32.65 -0.44
N VAL A 139 7.86 -32.32 -0.04
CA VAL A 139 7.57 -31.11 0.75
C VAL A 139 8.26 -31.14 2.11
N ALA A 140 8.38 -32.32 2.73
CA ALA A 140 9.11 -32.46 3.99
C ALA A 140 10.60 -32.07 3.85
N SER A 141 11.25 -32.33 2.71
CA SER A 141 12.62 -31.89 2.46
C SER A 141 12.68 -30.37 2.21
N MET A 142 11.75 -29.85 1.41
CA MET A 142 11.64 -28.42 1.11
C MET A 142 11.49 -27.58 2.38
N VAL A 143 10.52 -27.94 3.23
CA VAL A 143 10.20 -27.25 4.49
C VAL A 143 11.35 -27.30 5.51
N LYS A 144 12.31 -28.23 5.37
CA LYS A 144 13.53 -28.29 6.19
C LYS A 144 14.64 -27.36 5.69
N ARG A 145 14.66 -27.02 4.40
CA ARG A 145 15.79 -26.36 3.72
C ARG A 145 15.46 -24.95 3.23
N GLN A 146 14.20 -24.58 3.21
CA GLN A 146 13.73 -23.29 2.71
C GLN A 146 13.14 -22.45 3.84
N ASP A 147 13.13 -21.14 3.62
CA ASP A 147 12.43 -20.22 4.49
C ASP A 147 10.91 -20.47 4.40
N ILE A 148 10.24 -20.54 5.54
CA ILE A 148 8.80 -20.81 5.58
C ILE A 148 8.03 -19.61 5.06
N ALA A 149 8.51 -18.39 5.33
CA ALA A 149 7.88 -17.19 4.81
C ALA A 149 7.94 -17.16 3.27
N GLU A 150 9.08 -17.50 2.68
CA GLU A 150 9.27 -17.60 1.23
C GLU A 150 8.29 -18.60 0.59
N ILE A 151 8.11 -19.78 1.18
CA ILE A 151 7.14 -20.77 0.67
C ILE A 151 5.70 -20.24 0.73
N TYR A 152 5.31 -19.58 1.82
CA TYR A 152 3.95 -19.06 1.99
C TYR A 152 3.65 -17.88 1.06
N LEU A 153 4.63 -16.99 0.86
CA LEU A 153 4.55 -15.90 -0.10
C LEU A 153 4.42 -16.46 -1.51
N ALA A 154 5.38 -17.26 -1.97
CA ALA A 154 5.34 -17.81 -3.33
C ALA A 154 4.13 -18.71 -3.56
N GLY A 155 3.72 -19.50 -2.56
CA GLY A 155 2.53 -20.34 -2.64
C GLY A 155 1.24 -19.55 -2.82
N SER A 156 1.14 -18.33 -2.29
CA SER A 156 -0.04 -17.47 -2.49
C SER A 156 -0.21 -17.00 -3.94
N VAL A 157 0.86 -17.03 -4.73
CA VAL A 157 0.86 -16.68 -6.16
C VAL A 157 0.74 -17.93 -7.03
N ALA A 158 1.60 -18.93 -6.79
CA ALA A 158 1.76 -20.06 -7.73
C ALA A 158 0.80 -21.23 -7.50
N GLU A 159 0.20 -21.36 -6.31
CA GLU A 159 -0.69 -22.47 -5.99
C GLU A 159 -2.16 -22.12 -6.20
N SER A 160 -2.97 -23.14 -6.51
CA SER A 160 -4.40 -22.97 -6.77
C SER A 160 -5.18 -22.35 -5.60
N MET A 161 -6.27 -21.65 -5.90
CA MET A 161 -7.22 -21.13 -4.92
C MET A 161 -7.73 -22.22 -3.95
N THR A 162 -7.85 -23.47 -4.40
CA THR A 162 -8.20 -24.62 -3.55
C THR A 162 -7.15 -24.89 -2.50
N TRP A 163 -5.86 -24.85 -2.87
CA TRP A 163 -4.75 -25.00 -1.93
C TRP A 163 -4.75 -23.86 -0.89
N GLN A 164 -4.91 -22.61 -1.35
CA GLN A 164 -4.94 -21.44 -0.48
C GLN A 164 -6.08 -21.56 0.56
N LYS A 165 -7.29 -21.91 0.11
CA LYS A 165 -8.45 -22.15 0.99
C LYS A 165 -8.20 -23.30 1.98
N ASN A 166 -7.50 -24.36 1.56
CA ASN A 166 -7.18 -25.49 2.44
C ASN A 166 -6.16 -25.10 3.53
N ILE A 167 -5.14 -24.31 3.18
CA ILE A 167 -4.17 -23.75 4.13
C ILE A 167 -4.88 -22.84 5.13
N SER A 168 -5.66 -21.87 4.65
CA SER A 168 -6.40 -20.94 5.52
C SER A 168 -7.35 -21.69 6.46
N ARG A 169 -8.08 -22.70 5.96
CA ARG A 169 -8.96 -23.55 6.79
C ARG A 169 -8.19 -24.42 7.79
N HIS A 170 -6.96 -24.82 7.49
CA HIS A 170 -6.12 -25.54 8.43
C HIS A 170 -5.71 -24.61 9.57
N LEU A 171 -5.14 -23.46 9.24
CA LEU A 171 -4.62 -22.51 10.22
C LEU A 171 -5.73 -21.95 11.10
N ALA A 172 -6.89 -21.61 10.54
CA ALA A 172 -8.05 -21.11 11.30
C ALA A 172 -8.59 -22.09 12.37
N LYS A 173 -8.23 -23.38 12.31
CA LYS A 173 -8.61 -24.39 13.31
C LYS A 173 -7.60 -24.53 14.45
N LEU A 174 -6.47 -23.85 14.38
CA LEU A 174 -5.46 -23.89 15.42
C LEU A 174 -5.90 -23.06 16.65
N THR A 175 -5.43 -23.46 17.82
CA THR A 175 -5.66 -22.72 19.07
C THR A 175 -4.77 -21.48 19.15
N ALA A 176 -5.14 -20.50 19.99
CA ALA A 176 -4.36 -19.27 20.18
C ALA A 176 -2.88 -19.53 20.54
N SER A 177 -2.60 -20.59 21.30
CA SER A 177 -1.22 -21.01 21.67
C SER A 177 -0.33 -21.38 20.48
N CYS A 178 -0.91 -21.65 19.30
CA CYS A 178 -0.21 -21.94 18.06
C CYS A 178 0.28 -20.70 17.31
N TYR A 179 -0.10 -19.52 17.80
CA TYR A 179 0.27 -18.23 17.27
C TYR A 179 1.18 -17.47 18.25
N GLU A 180 1.87 -16.46 17.73
CA GLU A 180 2.77 -15.59 18.48
C GLU A 180 2.81 -14.20 17.86
N LEU A 181 3.10 -13.19 18.69
CA LEU A 181 3.49 -11.86 18.23
C LEU A 181 4.95 -11.91 17.79
N ARG A 182 5.23 -11.44 16.57
CA ARG A 182 6.58 -11.28 16.05
C ARG A 182 6.65 -10.07 15.11
N PRO A 183 7.83 -9.45 14.97
CA PRO A 183 8.04 -8.43 13.94
C PRO A 183 7.71 -8.99 12.55
N MET A 184 7.11 -8.14 11.71
CA MET A 184 6.89 -8.45 10.30
C MET A 184 8.20 -8.80 9.61
N LYS A 185 8.14 -9.74 8.66
CA LYS A 185 9.31 -10.21 7.93
C LYS A 185 9.27 -9.78 6.47
N ILE A 186 10.27 -9.02 6.05
CA ILE A 186 10.50 -8.74 4.62
C ILE A 186 11.39 -9.84 4.04
N VAL A 187 10.92 -10.49 2.99
CA VAL A 187 11.62 -11.59 2.34
C VAL A 187 12.11 -11.13 0.97
N ASN A 188 13.41 -11.29 0.71
CA ASN A 188 13.95 -11.14 -0.64
C ASN A 188 13.71 -12.45 -1.43
N LEU A 189 12.77 -12.42 -2.37
CA LEU A 189 12.49 -13.55 -3.26
C LEU A 189 13.50 -13.57 -4.41
N LYS A 190 14.36 -14.59 -4.43
CA LYS A 190 15.38 -14.72 -5.48
C LYS A 190 14.75 -14.95 -6.84
N PRO A 191 15.01 -14.11 -7.87
CA PRO A 191 14.44 -14.28 -9.20
C PRO A 191 14.68 -15.69 -9.79
N SER A 192 15.85 -16.29 -9.51
CA SER A 192 16.21 -17.62 -10.00
C SER A 192 15.29 -18.74 -9.50
N HIS A 193 14.64 -18.59 -8.34
CA HIS A 193 13.74 -19.60 -7.79
C HIS A 193 12.35 -19.57 -8.47
N TRP A 194 11.99 -18.43 -9.05
CA TRP A 194 10.62 -18.12 -9.47
C TRP A 194 10.50 -17.77 -10.96
N ALA A 195 11.59 -17.96 -11.71
CA ALA A 195 11.63 -17.73 -13.14
C ALA A 195 10.54 -18.56 -13.85
N GLY A 196 9.72 -17.89 -14.66
CA GLY A 196 8.63 -18.52 -15.42
C GLY A 196 7.31 -18.69 -14.67
N LEU A 197 7.19 -18.17 -13.45
CA LEU A 197 5.90 -18.02 -12.78
C LEU A 197 5.37 -16.60 -12.98
N GLU A 198 4.09 -16.50 -13.35
CA GLU A 198 3.40 -15.22 -13.41
C GLU A 198 3.27 -14.62 -12.00
N GLY A 199 3.63 -13.35 -11.87
CA GLY A 199 3.52 -12.60 -10.62
C GLY A 199 2.15 -11.97 -10.41
N PRO A 200 1.88 -11.45 -9.21
CA PRO A 200 0.72 -10.58 -9.00
C PRO A 200 0.90 -9.26 -9.76
N ALA A 201 -0.21 -8.67 -10.22
CA ALA A 201 -0.21 -7.37 -10.90
C ALA A 201 0.30 -6.22 -10.01
N SER A 202 0.13 -6.32 -8.68
CA SER A 202 0.67 -5.33 -7.72
C SER A 202 2.19 -5.41 -7.54
N HIS A 203 2.84 -6.46 -8.05
CA HIS A 203 4.23 -6.82 -7.72
C HIS A 203 4.52 -7.06 -6.24
N ILE A 204 3.55 -6.93 -5.34
CA ILE A 204 3.70 -7.13 -3.91
C ILE A 204 2.95 -8.40 -3.53
N VAL A 205 3.61 -9.25 -2.76
CA VAL A 205 3.01 -10.44 -2.17
C VAL A 205 3.02 -10.29 -0.67
N VAL A 206 1.85 -10.48 -0.06
CA VAL A 206 1.65 -10.39 1.39
C VAL A 206 1.07 -11.70 1.90
N ASN A 207 1.61 -12.22 3.00
CA ASN A 207 1.05 -13.36 3.68
C ASN A 207 0.82 -13.09 5.17
N LYS A 208 -0.43 -12.78 5.53
CA LYS A 208 -0.87 -12.48 6.90
C LYS A 208 -0.66 -13.65 7.87
N GLN A 209 -0.69 -14.89 7.39
CA GLN A 209 -0.58 -16.08 8.25
C GLN A 209 0.81 -16.26 8.86
N VAL A 210 1.83 -15.77 8.16
CA VAL A 210 3.24 -15.83 8.61
C VAL A 210 3.83 -14.42 8.78
N GLY A 211 3.00 -13.38 8.71
CA GLY A 211 3.38 -11.98 8.84
C GLY A 211 4.54 -11.57 7.95
N ALA A 212 4.50 -11.96 6.67
CA ALA A 212 5.58 -11.73 5.73
C ALA A 212 5.13 -10.94 4.50
N VAL A 213 6.06 -10.18 3.93
CA VAL A 213 5.91 -9.38 2.71
C VAL A 213 7.12 -9.58 1.80
N ALA A 214 6.90 -9.53 0.49
CA ALA A 214 7.97 -9.47 -0.50
C ALA A 214 7.52 -8.71 -1.74
N VAL A 215 8.50 -8.17 -2.47
CA VAL A 215 8.31 -7.81 -3.88
C VAL A 215 8.52 -9.07 -4.72
N TRP A 216 7.59 -9.36 -5.62
CA TRP A 216 7.69 -10.44 -6.57
C TRP A 216 8.73 -10.12 -7.64
N PRO A 217 9.73 -10.98 -7.87
CA PRO A 217 10.75 -10.69 -8.87
C PRO A 217 10.18 -10.88 -10.28
N SER A 218 9.93 -9.77 -10.99
CA SER A 218 9.52 -9.74 -12.39
C SER A 218 10.53 -8.98 -13.25
N GLU A 219 10.54 -9.25 -14.56
CA GLU A 219 11.38 -8.50 -15.52
C GLU A 219 10.96 -7.03 -15.61
N GLU A 220 9.67 -6.73 -15.41
CA GLU A 220 9.13 -5.37 -15.40
C GLU A 220 9.79 -4.49 -14.32
N LEU A 221 10.20 -5.08 -13.20
CA LEU A 221 10.89 -4.37 -12.12
C LEU A 221 12.38 -4.17 -12.36
N SER A 222 12.95 -4.70 -13.45
CA SER A 222 14.40 -4.58 -13.72
C SER A 222 14.88 -3.13 -13.77
N GLY A 223 14.02 -2.20 -14.21
CA GLY A 223 14.27 -0.76 -14.24
C GLY A 223 13.80 0.01 -13.01
N ALA A 224 13.14 -0.62 -12.03
CA ALA A 224 12.61 0.08 -10.88
C ALA A 224 13.73 0.67 -10.01
N SER A 225 13.56 1.92 -9.59
CA SER A 225 14.47 2.60 -8.64
C SER A 225 14.37 1.98 -7.25
N VAL A 226 15.39 2.18 -6.41
CA VAL A 226 15.34 1.70 -5.01
C VAL A 226 14.18 2.36 -4.26
N LEU A 227 13.87 3.63 -4.56
CA LEU A 227 12.73 4.33 -3.96
C LEU A 227 11.40 3.64 -4.33
N CYS A 228 11.17 3.29 -5.60
CA CYS A 228 9.96 2.59 -6.02
C CYS A 228 9.81 1.24 -5.28
N LEU A 229 10.89 0.45 -5.22
CA LEU A 229 10.89 -0.84 -4.52
C LEU A 229 10.66 -0.68 -3.01
N THR A 230 11.19 0.40 -2.42
CA THR A 230 10.97 0.73 -1.01
C THR A 230 9.48 1.00 -0.78
N LEU A 231 8.86 1.86 -1.58
CA LEU A 231 7.44 2.20 -1.47
C LEU A 231 6.53 0.97 -1.63
N LEU A 232 6.83 0.07 -2.57
CA LEU A 232 6.10 -1.19 -2.73
C LEU A 232 6.19 -2.07 -1.46
N LEU A 233 7.36 -2.15 -0.84
CA LEU A 233 7.53 -2.89 0.42
C LEU A 233 6.74 -2.24 1.58
N LEU A 234 6.74 -0.91 1.67
CA LEU A 234 5.98 -0.18 2.69
C LEU A 234 4.47 -0.39 2.52
N GLU A 235 3.98 -0.39 1.27
CA GLU A 235 2.59 -0.71 0.97
C GLU A 235 2.23 -2.12 1.46
N GLY A 236 3.06 -3.11 1.15
CA GLY A 236 2.83 -4.48 1.59
C GLY A 236 2.86 -4.63 3.12
N MET A 237 3.71 -3.89 3.81
CA MET A 237 3.73 -3.83 5.27
C MET A 237 2.46 -3.20 5.84
N ARG A 238 1.97 -2.11 5.26
CA ARG A 238 0.72 -1.47 5.66
C ARG A 238 -0.47 -2.42 5.51
N SER A 239 -0.48 -3.27 4.49
CA SER A 239 -1.51 -4.31 4.32
C SER A 239 -1.47 -5.41 5.40
N LEU A 240 -0.29 -5.67 5.99
CA LEU A 240 -0.15 -6.59 7.12
C LEU A 240 -0.64 -5.99 8.44
N ASN A 241 -0.36 -4.71 8.68
CA ASN A 241 -0.74 -4.00 9.89
C ASN A 241 -1.18 -2.55 9.60
N PRO A 242 -2.47 -2.32 9.28
CA PRO A 242 -2.97 -0.99 8.93
C PRO A 242 -2.85 0.04 10.05
N ASP A 243 -2.95 -0.39 11.31
CA ASP A 243 -3.06 0.50 12.47
C ASP A 243 -1.74 0.69 13.24
N GLY A 244 -0.78 -0.23 13.06
CA GLY A 244 0.50 -0.25 13.79
C GLY A 244 1.69 0.02 12.89
N TYR A 245 1.64 1.11 12.13
CA TYR A 245 2.70 1.44 11.21
C TYR A 245 2.93 2.95 11.19
N SER A 246 4.17 3.35 11.50
CA SER A 246 4.64 4.72 11.33
C SER A 246 5.89 4.69 10.46
N GLU A 247 5.90 5.55 9.46
CA GLU A 247 6.98 5.66 8.49
C GLU A 247 7.56 7.06 8.49
N ALA A 248 8.89 7.10 8.53
CA ALA A 248 9.63 8.34 8.48
C ALA A 248 10.35 8.48 7.13
N LEU A 249 9.55 8.55 6.05
CA LEU A 249 10.09 8.68 4.69
C LEU A 249 10.99 9.91 4.53
N ASP A 250 10.71 11.00 5.24
CA ASP A 250 11.53 12.21 5.26
C ASP A 250 12.90 12.02 5.93
N GLN A 251 13.02 11.02 6.81
CA GLN A 251 14.29 10.65 7.44
C GLN A 251 15.18 9.80 6.54
N LEU A 252 14.62 9.15 5.51
CA LEU A 252 15.40 8.34 4.57
C LEU A 252 16.34 9.18 3.70
N SER A 253 15.86 10.33 3.22
CA SER A 253 16.65 11.21 2.36
C SER A 253 16.10 12.63 2.37
N PRO A 254 16.97 13.67 2.37
CA PRO A 254 16.54 15.06 2.17
C PRO A 254 15.76 15.28 0.88
N ALA A 255 15.97 14.45 -0.15
CA ALA A 255 15.21 14.50 -1.40
C ALA A 255 13.71 14.27 -1.18
N LEU A 256 13.35 13.50 -0.14
CA LEU A 256 11.97 13.16 0.17
C LEU A 256 11.24 14.24 0.98
N ARG A 257 11.95 15.26 1.48
CA ARG A 257 11.35 16.31 2.32
C ARG A 257 10.22 17.08 1.64
N TRP A 258 10.25 17.23 0.32
CA TRP A 258 9.14 17.92 -0.35
C TRP A 258 7.85 17.08 -0.39
N TRP A 259 7.97 15.76 -0.37
CA TRP A 259 6.82 14.85 -0.35
C TRP A 259 6.14 14.77 1.02
N THR A 260 6.68 15.44 2.04
CA THR A 260 6.01 15.53 3.34
C THR A 260 4.68 16.27 3.21
N ASP A 261 3.68 15.76 3.92
CA ASP A 261 2.32 16.29 3.97
C ASP A 261 1.60 16.33 2.61
N THR A 262 2.09 15.62 1.59
CA THR A 262 1.40 15.50 0.29
C THR A 262 0.47 14.30 0.19
N GLY A 263 0.48 13.42 1.20
CA GLY A 263 -0.18 12.11 1.15
C GLY A 263 -1.68 12.14 0.84
N HIS A 264 -2.42 13.17 1.27
CA HIS A 264 -3.86 13.34 0.98
C HIS A 264 -4.15 14.37 -0.11
N LEU A 265 -3.11 14.97 -0.72
CA LEU A 265 -3.29 16.08 -1.65
C LEU A 265 -3.64 15.60 -3.04
N ILE A 266 -4.76 16.09 -3.57
CA ILE A 266 -5.23 15.83 -4.93
C ILE A 266 -5.74 17.15 -5.56
N SER A 267 -5.42 17.40 -6.83
CA SER A 267 -5.95 18.56 -7.56
C SER A 267 -7.46 18.47 -7.79
N ASP A 268 -8.14 19.61 -7.88
CA ASP A 268 -9.58 19.70 -8.15
C ASP A 268 -9.90 20.00 -9.63
N GLY A 269 -8.95 19.75 -10.53
CA GLY A 269 -9.08 19.92 -11.97
C GLY A 269 -10.04 18.92 -12.63
N GLU A 270 -10.10 18.94 -13.96
CA GLU A 270 -10.94 18.00 -14.72
C GLU A 270 -10.41 16.57 -14.63
N GLN A 271 -9.08 16.44 -14.56
CA GLN A 271 -8.37 15.17 -14.38
C GLN A 271 -7.54 15.29 -13.10
N PRO A 272 -8.13 14.97 -11.92
CA PRO A 272 -7.46 15.18 -10.63
C PRO A 272 -6.13 14.45 -10.53
N VAL A 273 -5.09 15.19 -10.16
CA VAL A 273 -3.71 14.71 -10.05
C VAL A 273 -3.38 14.46 -8.59
N SER A 274 -2.93 13.25 -8.27
CA SER A 274 -2.43 12.90 -6.95
C SER A 274 -1.00 13.43 -6.74
N LEU A 275 -0.76 14.06 -5.59
CA LEU A 275 0.58 14.44 -5.12
C LEU A 275 1.15 13.41 -4.13
N ASN A 276 0.45 12.31 -3.89
CA ASN A 276 0.94 11.24 -3.03
C ASN A 276 2.12 10.53 -3.71
N LEU A 277 3.21 10.35 -2.95
CA LEU A 277 4.46 9.77 -3.46
C LEU A 277 4.29 8.34 -3.98
N GLU A 278 3.43 7.52 -3.35
CA GLU A 278 3.16 6.14 -3.79
C GLU A 278 2.42 6.14 -5.14
N ASP A 279 1.36 6.96 -5.26
CA ASP A 279 0.64 7.11 -6.54
C ASP A 279 1.56 7.62 -7.66
N VAL A 280 2.39 8.63 -7.40
CA VAL A 280 3.34 9.16 -8.40
C VAL A 280 4.38 8.10 -8.78
N SER A 281 4.88 7.34 -7.82
CA SER A 281 5.83 6.24 -8.06
C SER A 281 5.23 5.17 -8.96
N LEU A 282 4.01 4.70 -8.66
CA LEU A 282 3.33 3.68 -9.45
C LEU A 282 3.03 4.17 -10.87
N ASN A 283 2.54 5.41 -11.00
CA ASN A 283 2.27 6.02 -12.30
C ASN A 283 3.53 6.18 -13.13
N HIS A 284 4.64 6.57 -12.49
CA HIS A 284 5.94 6.66 -13.15
C HIS A 284 6.41 5.28 -13.62
N PHE A 285 6.37 4.28 -12.73
CA PHE A 285 6.85 2.92 -12.98
C PHE A 285 6.07 2.24 -14.11
N HIS A 286 4.75 2.29 -14.09
CA HIS A 286 3.91 1.69 -15.14
C HIS A 286 3.82 2.54 -16.42
N GLY A 287 4.48 3.71 -16.46
CA GLY A 287 4.45 4.59 -17.62
C GLY A 287 3.07 5.14 -17.95
N HIS A 288 2.18 5.25 -16.95
CA HIS A 288 0.84 5.77 -17.14
C HIS A 288 0.88 7.21 -17.70
N ASN A 289 -0.14 7.55 -18.49
CA ASN A 289 -0.44 8.93 -18.82
C ASN A 289 -1.44 9.49 -17.80
N LEU A 290 -1.78 10.77 -17.91
CA LEU A 290 -2.70 11.43 -16.98
C LEU A 290 -4.07 10.75 -16.90
N ILE A 291 -4.60 10.28 -18.04
CA ILE A 291 -5.93 9.65 -18.11
C ILE A 291 -5.96 8.32 -17.34
N ASN A 292 -4.87 7.57 -17.41
CA ASN A 292 -4.70 6.28 -16.73
C ASN A 292 -4.02 6.42 -15.36
N ALA A 293 -3.86 7.66 -14.85
CA ALA A 293 -3.15 7.89 -13.61
C ALA A 293 -3.92 7.33 -12.41
N VAL A 294 -3.22 6.54 -11.62
CA VAL A 294 -3.65 6.03 -10.34
C VAL A 294 -3.57 7.14 -9.28
N ARG A 295 -4.56 7.18 -8.38
CA ARG A 295 -4.70 8.19 -7.32
C ARG A 295 -5.26 7.60 -6.02
N HIS A 296 -5.11 6.29 -5.85
CA HIS A 296 -5.82 5.54 -4.84
C HIS A 296 -5.25 5.78 -3.44
N HIS A 297 -3.93 5.92 -3.31
CA HIS A 297 -3.30 6.22 -2.03
C HIS A 297 -3.73 7.58 -1.53
N ALA A 298 -3.72 8.60 -2.40
CA ALA A 298 -4.21 9.92 -2.02
C ALA A 298 -5.69 9.93 -1.68
N ALA A 299 -6.53 9.23 -2.44
CA ALA A 299 -7.95 9.15 -2.17
C ALA A 299 -8.23 8.50 -0.81
N HIS A 300 -7.52 7.42 -0.51
CA HIS A 300 -7.60 6.73 0.78
C HIS A 300 -7.13 7.64 1.93
N SER A 301 -5.98 8.30 1.78
CA SER A 301 -5.46 9.25 2.78
C SER A 301 -6.40 10.44 3.01
N LEU A 302 -7.01 10.99 1.94
CA LEU A 302 -7.98 12.08 2.05
C LEU A 302 -9.25 11.64 2.80
N TRP A 303 -9.76 10.44 2.52
CA TRP A 303 -10.90 9.89 3.24
C TRP A 303 -10.59 9.57 4.70
N GLY A 304 -9.38 9.05 4.98
CA GLY A 304 -8.91 8.81 6.34
C GLY A 304 -8.82 10.09 7.16
N GLU A 305 -8.24 11.15 6.58
CA GLU A 305 -8.18 12.48 7.20
C GLU A 305 -9.58 13.04 7.49
N LEU A 306 -10.50 12.94 6.52
CA LEU A 306 -11.89 13.36 6.70
C LEU A 306 -12.56 12.62 7.86
N THR A 307 -12.43 11.30 7.88
CA THR A 307 -13.02 10.45 8.92
C THR A 307 -12.43 10.77 10.29
N SER A 308 -11.12 10.97 10.38
CA SER A 308 -10.43 11.37 11.63
C SER A 308 -10.95 12.70 12.18
N ARG A 309 -11.25 13.68 11.30
CA ARG A 309 -11.85 14.96 11.72
C ARG A 309 -13.24 14.79 12.31
N TYR A 310 -14.10 14.02 11.66
CA TYR A 310 -15.43 13.71 12.21
C TYR A 310 -15.34 12.94 13.53
N GLN A 311 -14.40 12.01 13.66
CA GLN A 311 -14.17 11.30 14.91
C GLN A 311 -13.78 12.25 16.04
N LYS A 312 -12.87 13.22 15.79
CA LYS A 312 -12.49 14.26 16.77
C LYS A 312 -13.70 15.11 17.20
N VAL A 313 -14.55 15.51 16.25
CA VAL A 313 -15.78 16.26 16.56
C VAL A 313 -16.70 15.42 17.43
N SER A 314 -16.92 14.16 17.08
CA SER A 314 -17.76 13.26 17.85
C SER A 314 -17.24 12.99 19.25
N THR A 315 -15.93 12.78 19.43
CA THR A 315 -15.32 12.66 20.76
C THR A 315 -15.58 13.92 21.59
N ALA A 316 -15.36 15.10 21.01
CA ALA A 316 -15.61 16.37 21.68
C ALA A 316 -17.10 16.62 22.02
N LEU A 317 -18.03 16.04 21.25
CA LEU A 317 -19.46 16.07 21.55
C LEU A 317 -19.82 15.10 22.68
N SER A 318 -19.28 13.87 22.66
CA SER A 318 -19.53 12.86 23.70
C SER A 318 -19.05 13.33 25.07
N ASP A 319 -17.90 14.02 25.11
CA ASP A 319 -17.38 14.63 26.34
C ASP A 319 -18.31 15.70 26.93
N LYS A 320 -19.10 16.36 26.08
CA LYS A 320 -20.04 17.44 26.47
C LYS A 320 -21.46 16.94 26.70
N VAL A 321 -21.83 15.84 26.06
CA VAL A 321 -23.17 15.22 26.10
C VAL A 321 -22.99 13.70 26.15
N PRO A 322 -22.88 13.10 27.36
CA PRO A 322 -22.53 11.68 27.54
C PRO A 322 -23.51 10.69 26.88
N ASP A 323 -24.75 11.13 26.64
CA ASP A 323 -25.81 10.31 26.03
C ASP A 323 -25.65 10.19 24.49
N ILE A 324 -24.74 10.95 23.87
CA ILE A 324 -24.41 10.84 22.45
C ILE A 324 -23.15 9.98 22.32
N GLN A 325 -23.34 8.66 22.21
CA GLN A 325 -22.30 7.74 21.77
C GLN A 325 -22.47 7.48 20.27
N VAL A 326 -21.65 8.11 19.44
CA VAL A 326 -21.59 7.78 18.02
C VAL A 326 -20.70 6.55 17.85
N ASN A 327 -21.32 5.41 17.59
CA ASN A 327 -20.58 4.21 17.23
C ASN A 327 -20.12 4.32 15.77
N PHE A 328 -18.81 4.51 15.56
CA PHE A 328 -18.16 4.49 14.24
C PHE A 328 -17.88 3.06 13.75
N ASP A 329 -17.97 2.05 14.62
CA ASP A 329 -17.58 0.66 14.32
C ASP A 329 -18.73 -0.26 13.84
N GLN A 330 -19.98 0.23 13.76
CA GLN A 330 -21.15 -0.64 13.54
C GLN A 330 -22.01 -0.38 12.29
N ASN A 331 -21.50 0.29 11.26
CA ASN A 331 -22.15 0.20 9.95
C ASN A 331 -21.08 -0.03 8.90
N GLU A 332 -21.36 -1.01 8.03
CA GLU A 332 -20.77 -1.18 6.69
C GLU A 332 -19.78 -0.07 6.41
N GLN A 333 -18.49 -0.37 6.64
CA GLN A 333 -17.43 0.48 6.12
C GLN A 333 -17.88 0.87 4.72
N VAL A 334 -17.80 2.15 4.40
CA VAL A 334 -17.41 2.49 3.04
C VAL A 334 -16.08 1.76 2.88
N ARG A 335 -16.16 0.49 2.47
CA ARG A 335 -15.01 -0.35 2.25
C ARG A 335 -14.45 0.26 1.00
N LEU A 336 -13.59 1.26 1.20
CA LEU A 336 -12.66 1.63 0.17
C LEU A 336 -11.98 0.31 -0.17
N PRO A 337 -12.13 -0.17 -1.41
CA PRO A 337 -11.48 -1.41 -1.79
C PRO A 337 -10.00 -1.23 -1.44
N THR A 338 -9.48 -2.20 -0.71
CA THR A 338 -8.06 -2.19 -0.36
C THR A 338 -7.24 -2.07 -1.65
N SER A 339 -6.01 -1.56 -1.60
CA SER A 339 -5.16 -1.52 -2.81
C SER A 339 -5.10 -2.91 -3.49
N THR A 340 -5.15 -3.97 -2.69
CA THR A 340 -5.27 -5.37 -3.14
C THR A 340 -6.59 -5.70 -3.87
N GLU A 341 -7.73 -5.21 -3.40
CA GLU A 341 -9.05 -5.42 -4.04
C GLU A 341 -9.19 -4.65 -5.36
N LEU A 342 -8.56 -3.49 -5.47
CA LEU A 342 -8.51 -2.73 -6.72
C LEU A 342 -7.55 -3.33 -7.74
N VAL A 343 -6.41 -3.86 -7.30
CA VAL A 343 -5.48 -4.61 -8.16
C VAL A 343 -6.17 -5.81 -8.80
N GLU A 344 -7.06 -6.51 -8.08
CA GLU A 344 -7.88 -7.59 -8.65
C GLU A 344 -8.94 -7.08 -9.64
N GLU A 345 -9.53 -5.90 -9.41
CA GLU A 345 -10.53 -5.27 -10.28
C GLU A 345 -9.94 -4.81 -11.64
N TYR A 346 -8.66 -4.42 -11.67
CA TYR A 346 -7.94 -4.04 -12.90
C TYR A 346 -7.08 -5.18 -13.49
N ALA A 347 -7.06 -6.35 -12.86
CA ALA A 347 -6.39 -7.55 -13.36
C ALA A 347 -7.24 -8.38 -14.34
N THR A 348 -8.45 -7.94 -14.71
CA THR A 348 -9.16 -8.52 -15.86
C THR A 348 -8.51 -8.04 -17.16
N PRO A 349 -7.89 -8.93 -17.96
CA PRO A 349 -7.65 -8.62 -19.35
C PRO A 349 -9.01 -8.58 -20.05
N GLU A 350 -9.30 -7.49 -20.76
CA GLU A 350 -10.14 -7.63 -21.97
C GLU A 350 -9.39 -8.47 -23.01
#